data_AF-W7TIZ7-F1
#
_entry.id   AF-W7TIZ7-F1
#
_cell.length_a   1.000
_cell.length_b   1.000
_cell.length_c   1.000
_cell.angle_alpha   90.00
_cell.angle_beta   90.00
_cell.angle_gamma   90.00
#
_symmetry.space_group_name_H-M   'P 1'
#
loop_
_entity.id
_entity.type
_entity.pdbx_description
1 polymer ?
#
loop_
_entity_poly.entity_id
_entity_poly.type
_entity_poly.pdbx_seq_one_letter_code
_entity_poly.pdbx_strand_id
1 'polypeptide(L)'
;MASTKTTSKSPAHAEAASRLKERRSPWPMVSVDDALTMVLQQTPTSAPMQVSLQEALGCVLADDITAPEPLPPFPAAIMDGYAVCSCDGPGVFPVMGRLTAGVDPDAHGLILAPGYTCYITTGTKLPQGADAVVKIEDTAPPEGGTREGGREKRKRRRLPSAF
;
A
#
# COMPACT_ATOMS: atom_id res chain seq x y z
N MET A 1 -32.45 14.43 97.45
CA MET A 1 -33.10 13.79 96.28
C MET A 1 -33.69 14.90 95.43
N ALA A 2 -33.60 15.02 94.12
CA ALA A 2 -33.09 14.17 93.06
C ALA A 2 -32.49 15.07 91.96
N SER A 3 -31.65 14.46 91.15
CA SER A 3 -30.88 15.03 90.05
C SER A 3 -31.78 15.33 88.84
N THR A 4 -31.63 16.50 88.21
CA THR A 4 -32.08 16.69 86.81
C THR A 4 -30.91 17.18 85.99
N LYS A 5 -30.37 16.23 85.23
CA LYS A 5 -29.24 16.35 84.31
C LYS A 5 -29.80 16.84 82.97
N THR A 6 -29.74 18.15 82.71
CA THR A 6 -30.04 18.68 81.38
C THR A 6 -28.72 18.87 80.65
N THR A 7 -28.29 17.82 79.94
CA THR A 7 -27.16 17.88 79.01
C THR A 7 -27.49 18.86 77.89
N SER A 8 -26.89 20.05 77.94
CA SER A 8 -26.86 20.97 76.80
C SER A 8 -26.05 20.32 75.68
N LYS A 9 -26.75 19.96 74.62
CA LYS A 9 -26.16 19.39 73.41
C LYS A 9 -25.30 20.48 72.78
N SER A 10 -23.98 20.32 72.85
CA SER A 10 -23.00 21.27 72.35
C SER A 10 -23.24 21.57 70.85
N PRO A 11 -23.20 22.84 70.41
CA PRO A 11 -23.64 23.26 69.06
C PRO A 11 -22.76 22.73 67.91
N ALA A 12 -21.55 22.25 68.22
CA ALA A 12 -20.60 21.76 67.22
C ALA A 12 -21.07 20.52 66.43
N HIS A 13 -21.91 19.67 67.03
CA HIS A 13 -22.45 18.49 66.34
C HIS A 13 -23.64 18.80 65.42
N ALA A 14 -24.37 19.89 65.67
CA ALA A 14 -25.44 20.35 64.80
C ALA A 14 -24.90 20.98 63.51
N GLU A 15 -23.74 21.63 63.61
CA GLU A 15 -23.11 22.33 62.48
C GLU A 15 -22.43 21.36 61.49
N ALA A 16 -21.81 20.28 62.00
CA ALA A 16 -21.24 19.22 61.16
C ALA A 16 -22.31 18.42 60.39
N ALA A 17 -23.47 18.17 61.00
CA ALA A 17 -24.62 17.55 60.33
C ALA A 17 -25.25 18.47 59.27
N SER A 18 -25.17 19.79 59.45
CA SER A 18 -25.66 20.79 58.50
C SER A 18 -24.81 20.88 57.22
N ARG A 19 -23.53 20.46 57.26
CA ARG A 19 -22.63 20.42 56.09
C ARG A 19 -22.89 19.26 55.14
N LEU A 20 -23.73 18.30 55.54
CA LEU A 20 -24.32 17.28 54.67
C LEU A 20 -25.63 17.75 54.03
N LYS A 21 -25.93 19.06 54.06
CA LYS A 21 -27.01 19.68 53.26
C LYS A 21 -26.84 19.25 51.81
N GLU A 22 -27.62 18.24 51.46
CA GLU A 22 -27.95 17.72 50.15
C GLU A 22 -26.92 18.03 49.07
N ARG A 23 -25.97 17.11 48.90
CA ARG A 23 -25.21 16.94 47.66
C ARG A 23 -26.17 16.48 46.55
N ARG A 24 -27.13 17.33 46.19
CA ARG A 24 -27.98 17.14 45.02
C ARG A 24 -27.36 17.95 43.89
N SER A 25 -27.08 17.30 42.78
CA SER A 25 -26.76 18.03 41.57
C SER A 25 -27.95 18.90 41.20
N PRO A 26 -27.74 20.15 40.77
CA PRO A 26 -28.80 20.95 40.16
C PRO A 26 -29.25 20.36 38.81
N TRP A 27 -28.51 19.37 38.30
CA TRP A 27 -28.77 18.66 37.06
C TRP A 27 -29.57 17.38 37.30
N PRO A 28 -30.60 17.08 36.49
CA PRO A 28 -31.36 15.85 36.58
C PRO A 28 -30.48 14.64 36.19
N MET A 29 -30.77 13.48 36.78
CA MET A 29 -30.13 12.23 36.39
C MET A 29 -30.64 11.83 35.00
N VAL A 30 -29.71 11.54 34.09
CA VAL A 30 -29.99 11.04 32.75
C VAL A 30 -29.57 9.58 32.65
N SER A 31 -30.23 8.81 31.77
CA SER A 31 -29.78 7.46 31.46
C SER A 31 -28.46 7.50 30.68
N VAL A 32 -27.75 6.37 30.63
CA VAL A 32 -26.49 6.27 29.87
C VAL A 32 -26.74 6.50 28.37
N ASP A 33 -27.84 5.97 27.83
CA ASP A 33 -28.19 6.11 26.42
C ASP A 33 -28.55 7.56 26.05
N ASP A 34 -29.28 8.24 26.94
CA ASP A 34 -29.59 9.67 26.76
C ASP A 34 -28.32 10.51 26.82
N ALA A 35 -27.41 10.20 27.77
CA ALA A 35 -26.14 10.90 27.90
C ALA A 35 -25.27 10.72 26.66
N LEU A 36 -25.16 9.49 26.14
CA LEU A 36 -24.39 9.21 24.92
C LEU A 36 -24.98 9.95 23.71
N THR A 37 -26.31 9.93 23.57
CA THR A 37 -27.01 10.64 22.49
C THR A 37 -26.76 12.14 22.56
N MET A 38 -26.87 12.73 23.75
CA MET A 38 -26.59 14.15 23.96
C MET A 38 -25.14 14.50 23.57
N VAL A 39 -24.16 13.70 23.99
CA VAL A 39 -22.75 13.91 23.66
C VAL A 39 -22.53 13.85 22.15
N LEU A 40 -23.03 12.82 21.47
CA LEU A 40 -22.86 12.68 20.02
C LEU A 40 -23.56 13.79 19.23
N GLN A 41 -24.73 14.25 19.68
CA GLN A 41 -25.46 15.35 19.04
C GLN A 41 -24.81 16.72 19.25
N GLN A 42 -24.13 16.93 20.38
CA GLN A 42 -23.52 18.21 20.73
C GLN A 42 -22.05 18.30 20.31
N THR A 43 -21.42 17.18 19.97
CA THR A 43 -20.05 17.15 19.49
C THR A 43 -20.00 17.66 18.05
N PRO A 44 -19.31 18.78 17.77
CA PRO A 44 -19.21 19.31 16.41
C PRO A 44 -18.41 18.36 15.52
N THR A 45 -18.80 18.28 14.25
CA THR A 45 -18.01 17.57 13.24
C THR A 45 -16.77 18.39 12.90
N SER A 46 -15.60 17.75 12.89
CA SER A 46 -14.38 18.41 12.44
C SER A 46 -14.41 18.67 10.93
N ALA A 47 -13.94 19.83 10.50
CA ALA A 47 -13.75 20.12 9.09
C ALA A 47 -12.59 19.26 8.53
N PRO A 48 -12.68 18.83 7.25
CA PRO A 48 -11.56 18.19 6.57
C PRO A 48 -10.31 19.07 6.59
N MET A 49 -9.15 18.45 6.74
CA MET A 49 -7.86 19.12 6.66
C MET A 49 -6.92 18.34 5.75
N GLN A 50 -6.04 19.05 5.05
CA GLN A 50 -4.93 18.42 4.35
C GLN A 50 -3.79 18.17 5.33
N VAL A 51 -3.29 16.93 5.30
CA VAL A 51 -2.17 16.47 6.11
C VAL A 51 -1.14 15.82 5.20
N SER A 52 0.11 15.74 5.65
CA SER A 52 1.09 14.91 4.98
C SER A 52 0.74 13.42 5.11
N LEU A 53 1.24 12.57 4.21
CA LEU A 53 1.00 11.13 4.29
C LEU A 53 1.52 10.52 5.61
N GLN A 54 2.61 11.07 6.15
CA GLN A 54 3.21 10.63 7.40
C GLN A 54 2.32 10.92 8.61
N GLU A 55 1.53 12.00 8.55
CA GLU A 55 0.61 12.42 9.61
C GLU A 55 -0.79 11.83 9.44
N ALA A 56 -1.12 11.32 8.25
CA ALA A 56 -2.44 10.77 7.94
C ALA A 56 -2.77 9.49 8.72
N LEU A 57 -1.77 8.81 9.32
CA LEU A 57 -2.00 7.60 10.09
C LEU A 57 -2.87 7.90 11.32
N GLY A 58 -4.06 7.28 11.36
CA GLY A 58 -5.05 7.50 12.43
C GLY A 58 -6.10 8.57 12.10
N CYS A 59 -5.95 9.29 10.99
CA CYS A 59 -7.01 10.14 10.46
C CYS A 59 -8.10 9.32 9.78
N VAL A 60 -9.30 9.92 9.67
CA VAL A 60 -10.39 9.42 8.84
C VAL A 60 -10.35 10.15 7.50
N LEU A 61 -10.43 9.42 6.39
CA LEU A 61 -10.50 10.01 5.06
C LEU A 61 -11.77 10.85 4.92
N ALA A 62 -11.61 12.08 4.44
CA ALA A 62 -12.73 12.98 4.19
C ALA A 62 -13.38 12.75 2.82
N ASP A 63 -12.60 12.26 1.85
CA ASP A 63 -13.02 12.01 0.47
C ASP A 63 -12.50 10.64 -0.01
N ASP A 64 -13.14 10.09 -1.03
CA ASP A 64 -12.70 8.87 -1.70
C ASP A 64 -11.35 9.07 -2.42
N ILE A 65 -10.49 8.05 -2.40
CA ILE A 65 -9.21 8.05 -3.09
C ILE A 65 -9.23 7.04 -4.24
N THR A 66 -9.02 7.51 -5.46
CA THR A 66 -8.97 6.68 -6.68
C THR A 66 -7.58 6.65 -7.27
N ALA A 67 -7.16 5.52 -7.84
CA ALA A 67 -5.89 5.43 -8.56
C ALA A 67 -5.95 6.25 -9.86
N PRO A 68 -5.03 7.19 -10.09
CA PRO A 68 -5.01 7.99 -11.33
C PRO A 68 -4.50 7.19 -12.55
N GLU A 69 -3.75 6.12 -12.30
CA GLU A 69 -3.07 5.31 -13.32
C GLU A 69 -3.10 3.82 -12.92
N PRO A 70 -3.06 2.90 -13.89
CA PRO A 70 -2.95 1.47 -13.61
C PRO A 70 -1.59 1.13 -12.99
N LEU A 71 -1.57 0.08 -12.16
CA LEU A 71 -0.35 -0.46 -11.56
C LEU A 71 -0.25 -1.96 -11.88
N PRO A 72 0.74 -2.40 -12.69
CA PRO A 72 1.78 -1.59 -13.34
C PRO A 72 1.24 -0.73 -14.51
N PRO A 73 1.91 0.39 -14.86
CA PRO A 73 1.49 1.25 -15.97
C PRO A 73 1.77 0.66 -17.36
N PHE A 74 2.42 -0.50 -17.42
CA PHE A 74 2.77 -1.22 -18.64
C PHE A 74 2.76 -2.74 -18.38
N PRO A 75 2.73 -3.59 -19.42
CA PRO A 75 2.95 -5.02 -19.27
C PRO A 75 4.34 -5.29 -18.69
N ALA A 76 4.37 -5.71 -17.43
CA ALA A 76 5.60 -5.97 -16.70
C ALA A 76 5.85 -7.47 -16.57
N ALA A 77 7.11 -7.87 -16.71
CA ALA A 77 7.54 -9.24 -16.43
C ALA A 77 7.32 -9.59 -14.95
N ILE A 78 6.62 -10.69 -14.69
CA ILE A 78 6.37 -11.19 -13.32
C ILE A 78 7.56 -12.03 -12.82
N MET A 79 8.38 -12.55 -13.73
CA MET A 79 9.50 -13.45 -13.45
C MET A 79 10.73 -13.05 -14.27
N ASP A 80 11.89 -13.54 -13.86
CA ASP A 80 13.10 -13.50 -14.67
C ASP A 80 13.04 -14.55 -15.79
N GLY A 81 13.47 -14.18 -17.00
CA GLY A 81 13.37 -15.09 -18.13
C GLY A 81 13.54 -14.41 -19.48
N TYR A 82 12.78 -14.87 -20.46
CA TYR A 82 12.84 -14.41 -21.83
C TYR A 82 11.47 -13.95 -22.30
N ALA A 83 11.41 -12.70 -22.79
CA ALA A 83 10.28 -12.19 -23.54
C ALA A 83 10.28 -12.88 -24.91
N VAL A 84 9.13 -13.41 -25.31
CA VAL A 84 8.94 -14.19 -26.53
C VAL A 84 7.64 -13.76 -27.25
N CYS A 85 7.52 -14.12 -28.52
CA CYS A 85 6.23 -14.15 -29.21
C CYS A 85 5.62 -15.54 -29.03
N SER A 86 4.45 -15.65 -28.40
CA SER A 86 3.82 -16.92 -28.05
C SER A 86 3.52 -17.81 -29.27
N CYS A 87 3.36 -17.19 -30.45
CA CYS A 87 3.16 -17.88 -31.72
C CYS A 87 4.37 -18.71 -32.20
N ASP A 88 5.58 -18.45 -31.68
CA ASP A 88 6.80 -19.16 -32.08
C ASP A 88 6.84 -20.61 -31.54
N GLY A 89 6.19 -20.87 -30.41
CA GLY A 89 6.24 -22.16 -29.73
C GLY A 89 7.64 -22.52 -29.18
N PRO A 90 7.82 -23.78 -28.74
CA PRO A 90 9.11 -24.25 -28.23
C PRO A 90 10.18 -24.31 -29.32
N GLY A 91 11.39 -23.80 -29.04
CA GLY A 91 12.49 -23.79 -30.00
C GLY A 91 13.76 -23.15 -29.46
N VAL A 92 14.78 -23.09 -30.32
CA VAL A 92 16.03 -22.38 -30.05
C VAL A 92 15.99 -21.03 -30.76
N PHE A 93 16.04 -19.96 -29.98
CA PHE A 93 15.92 -18.59 -30.49
C PHE A 93 17.13 -17.73 -30.10
N PRO A 94 17.58 -16.83 -30.98
CA PRO A 94 18.60 -15.84 -30.67
C PRO A 94 18.10 -14.82 -29.62
N VAL A 95 18.94 -14.54 -28.63
CA VAL A 95 18.70 -13.51 -27.62
C VAL A 95 19.22 -12.17 -28.14
N MET A 96 18.31 -11.23 -28.40
CA MET A 96 18.63 -9.93 -29.02
C MET A 96 19.22 -8.92 -28.05
N GLY A 97 19.01 -9.11 -26.75
CA GLY A 97 19.51 -8.23 -25.72
C GLY A 97 19.02 -8.62 -24.33
N ARG A 98 19.39 -7.79 -23.36
CA ARG A 98 18.97 -7.87 -21.96
C ARG A 98 18.31 -6.55 -21.58
N LEU A 99 17.07 -6.64 -21.09
CA LEU A 99 16.33 -5.56 -20.49
C LEU A 99 16.21 -5.82 -18.98
N THR A 100 16.30 -4.77 -18.20
CA THR A 100 16.14 -4.83 -16.73
C THR A 100 15.13 -3.77 -16.31
N ALA A 101 14.60 -3.90 -15.08
CA ALA A 101 13.69 -2.90 -14.52
C ALA A 101 14.27 -1.47 -14.64
N GLY A 102 13.40 -0.53 -15.01
CA GLY A 102 13.76 0.88 -15.25
C GLY A 102 14.28 1.19 -16.66
N VAL A 103 14.58 0.19 -17.50
CA VAL A 103 14.90 0.40 -18.92
C VAL A 103 13.61 0.41 -19.72
N ASP A 104 13.39 1.46 -20.51
CA ASP A 104 12.28 1.51 -21.45
C ASP A 104 12.71 0.97 -22.82
N PRO A 105 12.23 -0.21 -23.26
CA PRO A 105 12.55 -0.74 -24.58
C PRO A 105 12.08 0.16 -25.73
N ASP A 106 10.99 0.92 -25.53
CA ASP A 106 10.44 1.80 -26.57
C ASP A 106 11.37 2.96 -26.88
N ALA A 107 12.05 3.51 -25.86
CA ALA A 107 13.03 4.58 -26.02
C ALA A 107 14.24 4.16 -26.88
N HIS A 108 14.48 2.85 -26.99
CA HIS A 108 15.54 2.27 -27.81
C HIS A 108 15.03 1.71 -29.15
N GLY A 109 13.73 1.87 -29.46
CA GLY A 109 13.11 1.33 -30.66
C GLY A 109 13.17 -0.19 -30.74
N LEU A 110 13.22 -0.88 -29.59
CA LEU A 110 13.31 -2.33 -29.55
C LEU A 110 11.93 -2.95 -29.75
N ILE A 111 11.73 -3.51 -30.94
CA ILE A 111 10.56 -4.32 -31.29
C ILE A 111 11.03 -5.78 -31.41
N LEU A 112 10.39 -6.69 -30.68
CA LEU A 112 10.64 -8.11 -30.74
C LEU A 112 9.85 -8.71 -31.91
N ALA A 113 10.57 -9.21 -32.92
CA ALA A 113 9.97 -9.94 -34.03
C ALA A 113 9.83 -11.44 -33.68
N PRO A 114 8.85 -12.16 -34.27
CA PRO A 114 8.77 -13.62 -34.18
C PRO A 114 10.10 -14.29 -34.54
N GLY A 115 10.45 -15.34 -33.81
CA GLY A 115 11.72 -16.06 -33.91
C GLY A 115 12.88 -15.42 -33.15
N TYR A 116 12.64 -14.37 -32.36
CA TYR A 116 13.64 -13.71 -31.52
C TYR A 116 13.18 -13.64 -30.07
N THR A 117 14.14 -13.58 -29.15
CA THR A 117 13.85 -13.42 -27.72
C THR A 117 14.66 -12.29 -27.10
N CYS A 118 14.21 -11.78 -25.96
CA CYS A 118 14.95 -10.81 -25.18
C CYS A 118 15.00 -11.27 -23.72
N TYR A 119 16.19 -11.29 -23.13
CA TYR A 119 16.30 -11.55 -21.70
C TYR A 119 15.68 -10.39 -20.92
N ILE A 120 14.86 -10.71 -19.93
CA ILE A 120 14.16 -9.76 -19.06
C ILE A 120 14.30 -10.18 -17.60
N THR A 121 14.27 -9.21 -16.70
CA THR A 121 14.11 -9.46 -15.25
C THR A 121 12.71 -9.08 -14.78
N THR A 122 12.35 -9.53 -13.59
CA THR A 122 11.13 -9.16 -12.89
C THR A 122 10.98 -7.63 -12.83
N GLY A 123 9.77 -7.14 -13.12
CA GLY A 123 9.43 -5.72 -13.19
C GLY A 123 9.86 -5.01 -14.49
N THR A 124 10.50 -5.69 -15.42
CA THR A 124 10.89 -5.11 -16.72
C THR A 124 9.67 -4.91 -17.61
N LYS A 125 9.57 -3.75 -18.28
CA LYS A 125 8.58 -3.50 -19.33
C LYS A 125 8.83 -4.43 -20.52
N LEU A 126 7.81 -5.14 -20.96
CA LEU A 126 7.94 -6.02 -22.13
C LEU A 126 8.17 -5.19 -23.40
N PRO A 127 9.10 -5.58 -24.29
CA PRO A 127 9.27 -4.93 -25.58
C PRO A 127 8.03 -5.16 -26.45
N GLN A 128 7.75 -4.23 -27.36
CA GLN A 128 6.67 -4.39 -28.33
C GLN A 128 6.86 -5.68 -29.14
N GLY A 129 5.77 -6.40 -29.40
CA GLY A 129 5.78 -7.68 -30.10
C GLY A 129 5.90 -8.90 -29.18
N ALA A 130 6.46 -8.75 -27.98
CA ALA A 130 6.37 -9.79 -26.96
C ALA A 130 4.99 -9.81 -26.31
N ASP A 131 4.42 -11.00 -26.16
CA ASP A 131 3.13 -11.22 -25.49
C ASP A 131 3.22 -12.23 -24.33
N ALA A 132 4.38 -12.88 -24.18
CA ALA A 132 4.62 -13.88 -23.14
C ALA A 132 6.04 -13.80 -22.57
N VAL A 133 6.20 -14.38 -21.38
CA VAL A 133 7.49 -14.56 -20.71
C VAL A 133 7.68 -16.03 -20.40
N VAL A 134 8.78 -16.61 -20.87
CA VAL A 134 9.22 -17.95 -20.46
C VAL A 134 10.21 -17.77 -19.32
N LYS A 135 9.89 -18.33 -18.15
CA LYS A 135 10.76 -18.26 -16.97
C LYS A 135 12.11 -18.92 -17.25
N ILE A 136 13.17 -18.39 -16.65
CA ILE A 136 14.54 -18.86 -16.92
C ILE A 136 14.72 -20.37 -16.61
N GLU A 137 13.98 -20.89 -15.63
CA GLU A 137 14.00 -22.30 -15.24
C GLU A 137 13.47 -23.25 -16.32
N ASP A 138 12.59 -22.76 -17.21
CA ASP A 138 12.05 -23.54 -18.33
C ASP A 138 12.89 -23.36 -19.61
N THR A 139 14.09 -22.78 -19.49
CA THR A 139 15.00 -22.58 -20.62
C THR A 139 16.32 -23.29 -20.40
N ALA A 140 16.94 -23.72 -21.51
CA ALA A 140 18.26 -24.32 -21.52
C ALA A 140 19.14 -23.59 -22.55
N PRO A 141 20.46 -23.49 -22.31
CA PRO A 141 21.38 -23.05 -23.34
C PRO A 141 21.34 -24.03 -24.53
N PRO A 142 21.57 -23.56 -25.77
CA PRO A 142 21.67 -24.44 -26.93
C PRO A 142 22.81 -25.47 -26.73
N GLU A 143 22.68 -26.65 -27.32
CA GLU A 143 23.71 -27.69 -27.24
C GLU A 143 25.09 -27.14 -27.70
N GLY A 144 26.08 -27.21 -26.81
CA GLY A 144 27.42 -26.62 -27.00
C GLY A 144 27.62 -25.19 -26.48
N GLY A 145 26.59 -24.57 -25.89
CA GLY A 145 26.69 -23.27 -25.23
C GLY A 145 27.17 -23.37 -23.78
N THR A 146 28.41 -22.97 -23.51
CA THR A 146 28.92 -22.83 -22.14
C THR A 146 28.20 -21.67 -21.45
N ARG A 147 27.76 -21.85 -20.18
CA ARG A 147 27.38 -20.73 -19.31
C ARG A 147 28.64 -19.92 -18.99
N GLU A 148 29.06 -19.01 -19.87
CA GLU A 148 30.12 -18.06 -19.55
C GLU A 148 29.58 -17.03 -18.55
N GLY A 149 29.87 -17.28 -17.28
CA GLY A 149 29.72 -16.29 -16.23
C GLY A 149 30.57 -15.06 -16.54
N GLY A 150 29.90 -13.93 -16.78
CA GLY A 150 30.51 -12.60 -16.73
C GLY A 150 31.01 -12.05 -18.07
N ARG A 151 30.34 -10.99 -18.53
CA ARG A 151 30.69 -10.08 -19.65
C ARG A 151 30.61 -10.69 -21.06
N GLU A 152 29.39 -10.64 -21.60
CA GLU A 152 29.15 -10.79 -23.04
C GLU A 152 29.78 -9.62 -23.83
N LYS A 153 30.76 -9.95 -24.68
CA LYS A 153 31.34 -9.02 -25.64
C LYS A 153 30.35 -8.76 -26.76
N ARG A 154 29.92 -7.50 -26.87
CA ARG A 154 28.96 -6.96 -27.83
C ARG A 154 29.43 -7.14 -29.29
N LYS A 155 29.14 -8.28 -29.92
CA LYS A 155 29.22 -8.42 -31.38
C LYS A 155 27.94 -7.82 -31.97
N ARG A 156 27.97 -6.52 -32.28
CA ARG A 156 26.93 -5.85 -33.06
C ARG A 156 26.86 -6.49 -34.45
N ARG A 157 26.02 -7.50 -34.65
CA ARG A 157 25.54 -7.85 -35.99
C ARG A 157 24.45 -6.86 -36.35
N ARG A 158 24.73 -6.01 -37.34
CA ARG A 158 23.76 -5.06 -37.88
C ARG A 158 22.56 -5.83 -38.40
N LEU A 159 21.36 -5.41 -38.02
CA LEU A 159 20.12 -5.83 -38.67
C LEU A 159 20.26 -5.54 -40.18
N PRO A 160 19.77 -6.41 -41.08
CA PRO A 160 19.62 -6.04 -42.48
C PRO A 160 18.65 -4.85 -42.55
N SER A 161 19.10 -3.77 -43.17
CA SER A 161 18.25 -2.62 -43.49
C SER A 161 17.18 -3.08 -44.48
N ALA A 162 15.96 -3.27 -44.01
CA ALA A 162 14.79 -3.34 -44.86
C ALA A 162 14.11 -1.96 -44.81
N PHE A 163 14.57 -1.05 -45.67
CA PHE A 163 13.82 -0.01 -46.38
C PHE A 163 14.74 0.56 -47.47
#